data_AF-A0A7L3J659-F1
#
_entry.id   AF-A0A7L3J659-F1
#
_cell.length_a   1.000
_cell.length_b   1.000
_cell.length_c   1.000
_cell.angle_alpha   90.00
_cell.angle_beta   90.00
_cell.angle_gamma   90.00
#
_symmetry.space_group_name_H-M   'P 1'
#
loop_
_entity.id
_entity.type
_entity.pdbx_description
1 polymer ?
#
loop_
_entity_poly.entity_id
_entity_poly.type
_entity_poly.pdbx_seq_one_letter_code
_entity_poly.pdbx_strand_id
1 'polypeptide(L)'
;LFDAVNCLAKENARLLVLGRKHMLVNSSNWKREIMKEMQNKADFFFAENISEDDAFLLYATLRSGKHCKFVTRDFLRDHKACLSDSLTRHLFRKWQRGHQIVFSPSVEGKHIRFLPALCYDCVVQTTGDTWHIPYKDTFEEKYSYRVPRKWLCIQQK
;
A
#
# COMPACT_ATOMS: atom_id res chain seq x y z
N LEU A 1 -9.74 10.51 -1.46
CA LEU A 1 -8.69 10.74 -2.47
C LEU A 1 -8.04 12.10 -2.27
N PHE A 2 -8.83 13.18 -2.31
CA PHE A 2 -8.35 14.55 -2.09
C PHE A 2 -7.42 14.72 -0.89
N ASP A 3 -7.84 14.27 0.30
CA ASP A 3 -7.01 14.39 1.50
C ASP A 3 -5.70 13.61 1.42
N ALA A 4 -5.69 12.48 0.71
CA ALA A 4 -4.49 11.66 0.53
C ALA A 4 -3.49 12.38 -0.37
N VAL A 5 -3.95 12.94 -1.49
CA VAL A 5 -3.12 13.76 -2.39
C VAL A 5 -2.57 14.97 -1.65
N ASN A 6 -3.42 15.70 -0.91
CA ASN A 6 -3.00 16.88 -0.14
C ASN A 6 -2.01 16.56 0.98
N CYS A 7 -2.15 15.40 1.62
CA CYS A 7 -1.22 14.99 2.66
C CYS A 7 0.12 14.57 2.06
N LEU A 8 0.13 13.74 1.03
CA LEU A 8 1.35 13.22 0.40
C LEU A 8 2.10 14.30 -0.40
N ALA A 9 1.40 15.26 -1.00
CA ALA A 9 2.04 16.33 -1.78
C ALA A 9 2.88 17.28 -0.89
N LYS A 10 2.56 17.39 0.40
CA LYS A 10 3.35 18.18 1.37
C LYS A 10 4.74 17.61 1.62
N GLU A 11 4.95 16.32 1.36
CA GLU A 11 6.22 15.63 1.60
C GLU A 11 7.21 15.79 0.43
N ASN A 12 6.95 16.67 -0.55
CA ASN A 12 7.72 16.84 -1.79
C ASN A 12 7.91 15.53 -2.59
N ALA A 13 7.01 14.57 -2.41
CA ALA A 13 7.02 13.32 -3.16
C ALA A 13 6.48 13.53 -4.59
N ARG A 14 7.03 12.79 -5.56
CA ARG A 14 6.41 12.66 -6.88
C ARG A 14 5.21 11.72 -6.76
N LEU A 15 4.03 12.21 -7.13
CA LEU A 15 2.78 11.48 -6.95
C LEU A 15 2.16 11.13 -8.30
N LEU A 16 1.77 9.87 -8.45
CA LEU A 16 0.94 9.38 -9.54
C LEU A 16 -0.37 8.84 -8.96
N VAL A 17 -1.48 9.39 -9.42
CA VAL A 17 -2.83 8.91 -9.10
C VAL A 17 -3.35 8.13 -10.28
N LEU A 18 -3.60 6.84 -10.05
CA LEU A 18 -4.31 5.98 -11.00
C LEU A 18 -5.81 6.08 -10.70
N GLY A 19 -6.56 6.56 -11.69
CA GLY A 19 -8.00 6.74 -11.60
C GLY A 19 -8.72 6.11 -12.79
N ARG A 20 -10.02 6.36 -12.87
CA ARG A 20 -10.90 5.88 -13.93
C ARG A 20 -11.50 7.05 -14.70
N LYS A 21 -11.80 6.86 -15.98
CA LYS A 21 -12.41 7.91 -16.82
C LYS A 21 -13.72 8.46 -16.25
N HIS A 22 -14.52 7.67 -15.53
CA HIS A 22 -15.74 8.21 -14.88
C HIS A 22 -15.44 9.30 -13.83
N MET A 23 -14.23 9.35 -13.28
CA MET A 23 -13.80 10.38 -12.34
C MET A 23 -13.68 11.76 -13.00
N LEU A 24 -13.59 11.82 -14.33
CA LEU A 24 -13.56 13.08 -15.09
C LEU A 24 -14.97 13.67 -15.31
N VAL A 25 -16.01 12.86 -15.12
CA VAL A 25 -17.39 13.28 -15.27
C VAL A 25 -17.84 13.95 -13.98
N ASN A 26 -18.30 15.21 -14.09
CA ASN A 26 -18.73 15.98 -12.94
C ASN A 26 -19.92 15.29 -12.26
N SER A 27 -19.74 14.91 -10.99
CA SER A 27 -20.73 14.18 -10.19
C SER A 27 -20.62 14.58 -8.71
N SER A 28 -21.53 14.10 -7.87
CA SER A 28 -21.48 14.33 -6.42
C SER A 28 -20.16 13.88 -5.79
N ASN A 29 -19.59 12.77 -6.29
CA ASN A 29 -18.34 12.19 -5.82
C ASN A 29 -17.10 12.78 -6.50
N TRP A 30 -17.25 13.32 -7.72
CA TRP A 30 -16.15 13.83 -8.54
C TRP A 30 -16.45 15.24 -9.03
N LYS A 31 -16.17 16.24 -8.18
CA LYS A 31 -16.31 17.65 -8.55
C LYS A 31 -15.14 18.07 -9.42
N ARG A 32 -15.42 18.70 -10.57
CA ARG A 32 -14.40 19.14 -11.53
C ARG A 32 -13.33 20.04 -10.90
N GLU A 33 -13.72 20.97 -10.02
CA GLU A 33 -12.75 21.89 -9.40
C GLU A 33 -11.80 21.18 -8.42
N ILE A 34 -12.32 20.21 -7.65
CA ILE A 34 -11.48 19.37 -6.78
C ILE A 34 -10.52 18.52 -7.63
N MET A 35 -10.97 17.99 -8.77
CA MET A 35 -10.12 17.21 -9.66
C MET A 35 -8.97 18.04 -10.24
N LYS A 36 -9.26 19.27 -10.72
CA LYS A 36 -8.21 20.20 -11.19
C LYS A 36 -7.21 20.53 -10.08
N GLU A 37 -7.69 20.78 -8.87
CA GLU A 37 -6.82 21.07 -7.74
C GLU A 37 -5.86 19.89 -7.44
N MET A 38 -6.35 18.65 -7.49
CA MET A 38 -5.50 17.48 -7.32
C MET A 38 -4.49 17.31 -8.46
N GLN A 39 -4.90 17.56 -9.72
CA GLN A 39 -4.02 17.46 -10.89
C GLN A 39 -2.88 18.50 -10.87
N ASN A 40 -3.04 19.61 -10.16
CA ASN A 40 -1.94 20.56 -9.94
C ASN A 40 -0.90 20.05 -8.92
N LYS A 41 -1.20 19.00 -8.16
CA LYS A 41 -0.39 18.46 -7.06
C LYS A 41 0.18 17.07 -7.35
N ALA A 42 -0.36 16.36 -8.34
CA ALA A 42 0.01 15.01 -8.69
C ALA A 42 -0.23 14.74 -10.17
N ASP A 43 0.55 13.83 -10.77
CA ASP A 43 0.27 13.28 -12.09
C ASP A 43 -0.95 12.36 -12.01
N PHE A 44 -1.79 12.35 -13.04
CA PHE A 44 -2.96 11.48 -13.12
C PHE A 44 -2.92 10.62 -14.39
N PHE A 45 -3.25 9.35 -14.23
CA PHE A 45 -3.57 8.46 -15.34
C PHE A 45 -4.97 7.89 -15.13
N PHE A 46 -5.85 8.10 -16.11
CA PHE A 46 -7.23 7.62 -16.07
C PHE A 46 -7.42 6.43 -17.00
N ALA A 47 -7.50 5.23 -16.41
CA ALA A 47 -7.80 4.02 -17.13
C ALA A 47 -9.29 3.94 -17.54
N GLU A 48 -9.60 3.06 -18.49
CA GLU A 48 -10.99 2.76 -18.85
C GLU A 48 -11.76 2.23 -17.64
N ASN A 49 -13.08 2.43 -17.58
CA ASN A 49 -13.88 1.98 -16.43
C ASN A 49 -13.95 0.45 -16.28
N ILE A 50 -13.55 -0.29 -17.32
CA ILE A 50 -13.59 -1.76 -17.38
C ILE A 50 -12.24 -2.43 -17.12
N SER A 51 -11.14 -1.68 -17.04
CA SER A 51 -9.80 -2.25 -16.85
C SER A 51 -9.59 -2.83 -15.44
N GLU A 52 -8.53 -3.61 -15.23
CA GLU A 52 -8.06 -4.00 -13.91
C GLU A 52 -7.10 -2.93 -13.37
N ASP A 53 -7.46 -2.24 -12.27
CA ASP A 53 -6.65 -1.14 -11.72
C ASP A 53 -5.31 -1.61 -11.14
N ASP A 54 -5.32 -2.80 -10.56
CA ASP A 54 -4.19 -3.35 -9.85
C ASP A 54 -3.00 -3.62 -10.78
N ALA A 55 -3.23 -3.96 -12.05
CA ALA A 55 -2.17 -4.16 -13.03
C ALA A 55 -1.37 -2.86 -13.29
N PHE A 56 -2.06 -1.73 -13.46
CA PHE A 56 -1.41 -0.43 -13.64
C PHE A 56 -0.65 0.00 -12.38
N LEU A 57 -1.22 -0.25 -11.20
CA LEU A 57 -0.60 0.05 -9.91
C LEU A 57 0.70 -0.73 -9.71
N LEU A 58 0.65 -2.04 -9.95
CA LEU A 58 1.81 -2.92 -9.86
C LEU A 58 2.88 -2.49 -10.85
N TYR A 59 2.52 -2.28 -12.11
CA TYR A 59 3.45 -1.87 -13.16
C TYR A 59 4.12 -0.53 -12.83
N ALA A 60 3.34 0.50 -12.52
CA ALA A 60 3.86 1.84 -12.23
C ALA A 60 4.82 1.82 -11.04
N THR A 61 4.48 1.06 -9.98
CA THR A 61 5.29 0.98 -8.76
C THR A 61 6.60 0.23 -9.02
N LEU A 62 6.53 -0.95 -9.64
CA LEU A 62 7.71 -1.77 -9.94
C LEU A 62 8.64 -1.05 -10.93
N ARG A 63 8.09 -0.41 -11.96
CA ARG A 63 8.86 0.32 -12.98
C ARG A 63 9.54 1.57 -12.43
N SER A 64 8.91 2.24 -11.46
CA SER A 64 9.49 3.40 -10.78
C SER A 64 10.68 3.02 -9.88
N GLY A 65 10.78 1.75 -9.48
CA GLY A 65 11.93 1.19 -8.78
C GLY A 65 11.74 1.04 -7.27
N LYS A 66 12.78 0.53 -6.59
CA LYS A 66 12.73 0.07 -5.17
C LYS A 66 12.36 1.14 -4.14
N HIS A 67 12.49 2.43 -4.49
CA HIS A 67 12.14 3.54 -3.60
C HIS A 67 10.66 3.89 -3.67
N CYS A 68 9.97 3.50 -4.75
CA CYS A 68 8.57 3.82 -4.97
C CYS A 68 7.69 3.09 -3.96
N LYS A 69 6.69 3.79 -3.44
CA LYS A 69 5.68 3.24 -2.53
C LYS A 69 4.32 3.37 -3.17
N PHE A 70 3.38 2.54 -2.75
CA PHE A 70 2.02 2.55 -3.29
C PHE A 70 0.98 2.55 -2.19
N VAL A 71 -0.18 3.10 -2.50
CA VAL A 71 -1.33 3.17 -1.60
C VAL A 71 -2.51 2.49 -2.29
N THR A 72 -3.02 1.41 -1.68
CA THR A 72 -4.26 0.75 -2.13
C THR A 72 -4.96 0.14 -0.93
N ARG A 73 -6.29 0.03 -1.03
CA ARG A 73 -7.12 -0.74 -0.08
C ARG A 73 -7.23 -2.22 -0.48
N ASP A 74 -6.81 -2.58 -1.68
CA ASP A 74 -6.80 -3.97 -2.12
C ASP A 74 -5.66 -4.75 -1.47
N PHE A 75 -5.95 -6.00 -1.13
CA PHE A 75 -4.97 -6.95 -0.62
C PHE A 75 -4.12 -7.56 -1.75
N LEU A 76 -4.44 -7.29 -3.02
CA LEU A 76 -3.82 -7.83 -4.23
C LEU A 76 -3.83 -9.36 -4.23
N ARG A 77 -4.94 -9.97 -3.77
CA ARG A 77 -5.05 -11.42 -3.52
C ARG A 77 -4.98 -12.22 -4.82
N ASP A 78 -5.67 -11.76 -5.84
CA ASP A 78 -5.81 -12.49 -7.09
C ASP A 78 -4.48 -12.49 -7.86
N HIS A 79 -3.76 -11.36 -7.86
CA HIS A 79 -2.41 -11.28 -8.42
C HIS A 79 -1.40 -12.18 -7.71
N LYS A 80 -1.53 -12.40 -6.40
CA LYS A 80 -0.69 -13.37 -5.66
C LYS A 80 -0.99 -14.80 -6.08
N ALA A 81 -2.25 -15.11 -6.37
CA ALA A 81 -2.68 -16.46 -6.75
C ALA A 81 -2.18 -16.84 -8.15
N CYS A 82 -2.02 -15.86 -9.04
CA CYS A 82 -1.47 -16.07 -10.38
C CYS A 82 0.05 -16.37 -10.42
N LEU A 83 0.77 -16.14 -9.32
CA LEU A 83 2.21 -16.45 -9.25
C LEU A 83 2.41 -17.94 -8.94
N SER A 84 2.90 -18.68 -9.93
CA SER A 84 3.00 -20.15 -9.88
C SER A 84 4.07 -20.66 -8.91
N ASP A 85 5.24 -20.01 -8.85
CA ASP A 85 6.34 -20.47 -8.03
C ASP A 85 6.33 -19.90 -6.59
N SER A 86 6.85 -20.68 -5.64
CA SER A 86 6.86 -20.30 -4.20
C SER A 86 7.81 -19.14 -3.91
N LEU A 87 8.92 -19.04 -4.63
CA LEU A 87 9.94 -18.02 -4.43
C LEU A 87 9.42 -16.63 -4.83
N THR A 88 8.82 -16.49 -6.01
CA THR A 88 8.23 -15.25 -6.50
C THR A 88 7.06 -14.83 -5.63
N ARG A 89 6.22 -15.77 -5.17
CA ARG A 89 5.17 -15.48 -4.17
C ARG A 89 5.76 -14.92 -2.88
N HIS A 90 6.85 -15.49 -2.39
CA HIS A 90 7.54 -14.99 -1.20
C HIS A 90 8.11 -13.58 -1.43
N LEU A 91 8.81 -13.36 -2.55
CA LEU A 91 9.38 -12.07 -2.93
C LEU A 91 8.30 -11.00 -3.11
N PHE A 92 7.18 -11.33 -3.76
CA PHE A 92 6.05 -10.42 -3.92
C PHE A 92 5.45 -10.01 -2.56
N ARG A 93 5.26 -10.96 -1.65
CA ARG A 93 4.78 -10.66 -0.29
C ARG A 93 5.75 -9.76 0.48
N LYS A 94 7.06 -10.00 0.37
CA LYS A 94 8.11 -9.15 0.95
C LYS A 94 8.09 -7.74 0.34
N TRP A 95 8.02 -7.65 -0.98
CA TRP A 95 7.89 -6.39 -1.70
C TRP A 95 6.65 -5.62 -1.23
N GLN A 96 5.47 -6.25 -1.22
CA GLN A 96 4.23 -5.62 -0.79
C GLN A 96 4.34 -5.06 0.63
N ARG A 97 4.82 -5.84 1.62
CA ARG A 97 4.98 -5.35 3.00
C ARG A 97 5.93 -4.17 3.11
N GLY A 98 6.98 -4.15 2.29
CA GLY A 98 7.96 -3.06 2.27
C GLY A 98 7.55 -1.82 1.45
N HIS A 99 6.55 -1.93 0.56
CA HIS A 99 6.22 -0.86 -0.40
C HIS A 99 4.77 -0.36 -0.29
N GLN A 100 3.85 -1.13 0.29
CA GLN A 100 2.48 -0.71 0.53
C GLN A 100 2.40 0.18 1.76
N ILE A 101 2.02 1.44 1.56
CA ILE A 101 1.70 2.36 2.64
C ILE A 101 0.25 2.15 3.03
N VAL A 102 0.06 1.83 4.31
CA VAL A 102 -1.26 1.65 4.91
C VAL A 102 -1.70 2.97 5.50
N PHE A 103 -2.97 3.32 5.31
CA PHE A 103 -3.56 4.47 5.97
C PHE A 103 -4.76 4.05 6.81
N SER A 104 -4.88 4.67 7.98
CA SER A 104 -6.09 4.58 8.82
C SER A 104 -6.80 5.93 8.78
N PRO A 105 -8.14 5.96 8.59
CA PRO A 105 -8.89 7.17 8.87
C PRO A 105 -8.66 7.56 10.34
N SER A 106 -8.36 8.84 10.63
CA SER A 106 -8.35 9.30 12.03
C SER A 106 -9.73 9.15 12.64
N VAL A 107 -9.79 8.86 13.94
CA VAL A 107 -11.04 8.75 14.73
C VAL A 107 -11.91 10.01 14.61
N GLU A 108 -11.29 11.17 14.36
CA GLU A 108 -11.97 12.47 14.19
C GLU A 108 -12.18 12.89 12.72
N GLY A 109 -11.91 12.02 11.75
CA GLY A 109 -12.15 12.25 10.33
C GLY A 109 -11.30 13.33 9.63
N LYS A 110 -10.48 14.10 10.36
CA LYS A 110 -9.77 15.27 9.81
C LYS A 110 -8.43 14.96 9.15
N HIS A 111 -7.74 13.87 9.50
CA HIS A 111 -6.39 13.60 8.99
C HIS A 111 -6.17 12.14 8.60
N ILE A 112 -5.63 11.93 7.40
CA ILE A 112 -5.13 10.62 6.97
C ILE A 112 -3.75 10.45 7.57
N ARG A 113 -3.56 9.41 8.39
CA ARG A 113 -2.24 9.01 8.86
C ARG A 113 -1.71 7.87 8.00
N PHE A 114 -0.67 8.15 7.25
CA PHE A 114 0.12 7.13 6.58
C PHE A 114 1.06 6.47 7.58
N LEU A 115 1.06 5.13 7.61
CA LEU A 115 2.03 4.38 8.39
C LEU A 115 3.22 4.06 7.49
N PRO A 116 4.45 4.41 7.89
CA PRO A 116 5.63 4.11 7.10
C PRO A 116 5.77 2.59 6.94
N ALA A 117 6.24 2.16 5.77
CA ALA A 117 6.67 0.78 5.59
C ALA A 117 7.86 0.50 6.53
N LEU A 118 7.83 -0.65 7.20
CA LEU A 118 8.90 -1.04 8.12
C LEU A 118 10.22 -1.20 7.34
N CYS A 119 11.34 -0.82 7.97
CA CYS A 119 12.68 -1.05 7.42
C CYS A 119 13.15 -2.51 7.55
N TYR A 120 12.34 -3.36 8.17
CA TYR A 120 12.56 -4.80 8.35
C TYR A 120 11.32 -5.59 7.93
N ASP A 121 11.53 -6.86 7.58
CA ASP A 121 10.45 -7.75 7.17
C ASP A 121 9.79 -8.42 8.38
N CYS A 122 8.51 -8.14 8.64
CA CYS A 122 7.78 -8.73 9.77
C CYS A 122 7.27 -10.14 9.42
N VAL A 123 8.19 -11.09 9.40
CA VAL A 123 7.96 -12.53 9.18
C VAL A 123 8.75 -13.34 10.21
N VAL A 124 8.52 -14.65 10.26
CA VAL A 124 9.42 -15.55 10.98
C VAL A 124 10.80 -15.51 10.30
N GLN A 125 11.84 -15.27 11.09
CA GLN A 125 13.22 -15.15 10.63
C GLN A 125 14.14 -16.03 11.48
N THR A 126 15.18 -16.60 10.87
CA THR A 126 16.20 -17.37 11.59
C THR A 126 17.58 -17.15 10.97
N THR A 127 18.61 -17.14 11.82
CA THR A 127 20.03 -17.21 11.43
C THR A 127 20.62 -18.62 11.62
N GLY A 128 19.78 -19.60 11.98
CA GLY A 128 20.17 -20.94 12.39
C GLY A 128 20.22 -21.07 13.91
N ASP A 129 21.04 -20.25 14.56
CA ASP A 129 21.23 -20.18 16.02
C ASP A 129 20.22 -19.28 16.74
N THR A 130 19.56 -18.38 16.00
CA THR A 130 18.50 -17.52 16.52
C THR A 130 17.21 -17.64 15.73
N TRP A 131 16.08 -17.45 16.39
CA TRP A 131 14.75 -17.37 15.80
C TRP A 131 14.04 -16.12 16.29
N HIS A 132 13.42 -15.40 15.35
CA HIS A 132 12.61 -14.22 15.60
C HIS A 132 11.21 -14.47 15.04
N ILE A 133 10.22 -14.57 15.93
CA ILE A 133 8.84 -14.92 15.58
C ILE A 133 7.92 -13.76 15.94
N PRO A 134 7.34 -13.04 14.96
CA PRO A 134 6.41 -11.95 15.24
C PRO A 134 5.05 -12.51 15.68
N TYR A 135 4.45 -11.91 16.71
CA TYR A 135 3.16 -12.37 17.25
C TYR A 135 2.26 -11.21 17.71
N LYS A 136 0.95 -11.48 17.79
CA LYS A 136 -0.07 -10.57 18.35
C LYS A 136 -0.58 -11.16 19.67
N ASP A 137 -0.79 -10.33 20.68
CA ASP A 137 -1.37 -10.79 21.96
C ASP A 137 -2.87 -11.08 21.85
N THR A 138 -3.53 -10.39 20.93
CA THR A 138 -4.96 -10.49 20.72
C THR A 138 -5.23 -11.09 19.35
N PHE A 139 -6.22 -11.98 19.32
CA PHE A 139 -6.78 -12.46 18.08
C PHE A 139 -7.59 -11.32 17.42
N GLU A 140 -7.30 -11.02 16.16
CA GLU A 140 -8.10 -10.11 15.34
C GLU A 140 -8.86 -10.97 14.31
N GLU A 141 -10.20 -11.00 14.38
CA GLU A 141 -11.05 -11.76 13.44
C GLU A 141 -10.95 -11.26 11.99
N LYS A 142 -10.57 -9.99 11.80
CA LYS A 142 -10.50 -9.34 10.49
C LYS A 142 -9.06 -9.25 10.01
N TYR A 143 -8.85 -9.54 8.72
CA TYR A 143 -7.58 -9.27 8.05
C TYR A 143 -7.21 -7.80 8.19
N SER A 144 -6.12 -7.56 8.89
CA SER A 144 -5.59 -6.24 9.19
C SER A 144 -4.24 -6.07 8.52
N TYR A 145 -4.04 -4.94 7.86
CA TYR A 145 -2.72 -4.53 7.36
C TYR A 145 -1.75 -4.20 8.51
N ARG A 146 -2.20 -4.22 9.78
CA ARG A 146 -1.34 -4.03 10.94
C ARG A 146 -0.46 -5.25 11.13
N VAL A 147 0.81 -5.05 10.83
CA VAL A 147 1.91 -5.96 11.15
C VAL A 147 2.05 -6.11 12.69
N PRO A 148 2.34 -7.32 13.19
CA PRO A 148 2.67 -7.52 14.59
C PRO A 148 3.86 -6.65 15.01
N ARG A 149 3.83 -6.17 16.26
CA ARG A 149 4.90 -5.36 16.85
C ARG A 149 5.72 -6.09 17.92
N LYS A 150 5.18 -7.19 18.45
CA LYS A 150 5.87 -8.02 19.42
C LYS A 150 6.59 -9.17 18.73
N TRP A 151 7.71 -9.55 19.30
CA TRP A 151 8.61 -10.56 18.76
C TRP A 151 9.03 -11.49 19.89
N LEU A 152 8.94 -12.78 19.62
CA LEU A 152 9.59 -13.81 20.42
C LEU A 152 10.99 -14.01 19.84
N CYS A 153 12.01 -13.82 20.68
CA CYS A 153 13.40 -14.08 20.34
C CYS A 153 13.85 -15.36 21.07
N ILE A 154 14.34 -16.34 20.32
CA ILE A 154 14.89 -17.58 20.83
C ILE A 154 16.33 -17.66 20.35
N GLN A 155 17.26 -17.91 21.26
CA GLN A 155 18.69 -18.03 20.96
C GLN A 155 19.23 -19.30 21.59
N GLN A 156 19.95 -20.09 20.81
CA GLN A 156 20.70 -21.21 21.34
C GLN A 156 21.86 -20.68 22.18
N LYS A 157 21.98 -21.16 23.42
CA LYS A 157 23.10 -20.84 24.32
C LYS A 157 24.37 -21.55 23.88
#